data_AF-A0A414IPT8-F1
#
_entry.id   AF-A0A414IPT8-F1
#
_cell.length_a   1.000
_cell.length_b   1.000
_cell.length_c   1.000
_cell.angle_alpha   90.00
_cell.angle_beta   90.00
_cell.angle_gamma   90.00
#
_symmetry.space_group_name_H-M   'P 1'
#
loop_
_entity.id
_entity.type
_entity.pdbx_description
1 polymer ?
#
loop_
_entity_poly.entity_id
_entity_poly.type
_entity_poly.pdbx_seq_one_letter_code
_entity_poly.pdbx_strand_id
1 'polypeptide(L)'
;IFTVDPYSYEITVDGVDEETKVLMQNALNVGNNGKNLYKHIYYCSTQDGCESSQVTEESKMKYEAYHQVYSYTGYGLDKLEEKNGTYYTESGENILDLVDSTVESSGKVPKEFNQQMKNWIHDLVSKISTRGWNNVPDMTLSILYGKSGLKDMNQLITYQYEADRMNRQWYSVL
;
A
#
# COMPACT_ATOMS: atom_id res chain seq x y z
N ILE A 1 3.02 -5.53 -18.19
CA ILE A 1 2.90 -4.66 -17.00
C ILE A 1 2.73 -5.58 -15.81
N PHE A 2 3.45 -5.33 -14.72
CA PHE A 2 3.19 -5.99 -13.44
C PHE A 2 2.45 -5.01 -12.55
N THR A 3 1.32 -5.45 -12.00
CA THR A 3 0.45 -4.63 -11.14
C THR A 3 0.26 -5.37 -9.84
N VAL A 4 0.47 -4.69 -8.72
CA VAL A 4 0.48 -5.29 -7.38
C VAL A 4 -0.67 -4.72 -6.56
N ASP A 5 -1.54 -5.60 -6.10
CA ASP A 5 -2.64 -5.26 -5.21
C ASP A 5 -2.10 -4.80 -3.83
N PRO A 6 -2.59 -3.68 -3.27
CA PRO A 6 -2.03 -3.12 -2.03
C PRO A 6 -2.31 -3.94 -0.76
N TYR A 7 -3.22 -4.90 -0.80
CA TYR A 7 -3.72 -5.59 0.40
C TYR A 7 -3.26 -7.04 0.44
N SER A 8 -3.55 -7.79 -0.62
CA SER A 8 -3.13 -9.18 -0.84
C SER A 8 -1.68 -9.30 -1.30
N TYR A 9 -1.13 -8.24 -1.89
CA TYR A 9 0.14 -8.24 -2.60
C TYR A 9 0.18 -9.21 -3.79
N GLU A 10 -0.97 -9.60 -4.33
CA GLU A 10 -1.03 -10.38 -5.56
C GLU A 10 -0.48 -9.57 -6.73
N ILE A 11 0.45 -10.18 -7.48
CA ILE A 11 0.98 -9.63 -8.72
C ILE A 11 0.12 -10.14 -9.88
N THR A 12 -0.48 -9.22 -10.61
CA THR A 12 -1.15 -9.48 -11.89
C THR A 12 -0.25 -9.04 -13.05
N VAL A 13 -0.36 -9.75 -14.16
CA VAL A 13 0.45 -9.52 -15.36
C VAL A 13 -0.46 -9.15 -16.53
N ASP A 14 -0.09 -8.10 -17.25
CA ASP A 14 -0.79 -7.67 -18.47
C ASP A 14 0.17 -7.43 -19.64
N GLY A 15 -0.34 -7.43 -20.87
CA GLY A 15 0.44 -7.18 -22.10
C GLY A 15 1.16 -8.41 -22.68
N VAL A 16 0.75 -9.61 -22.30
CA VAL A 16 1.20 -10.91 -22.84
C VAL A 16 -0.01 -11.82 -23.07
N ASP A 17 0.16 -12.92 -23.81
CA ASP A 17 -0.89 -13.93 -23.99
C ASP A 17 -1.24 -14.64 -22.66
N GLU A 18 -2.42 -15.26 -22.59
CA GLU A 18 -2.94 -15.87 -21.35
C GLU A 18 -2.07 -17.02 -20.80
N GLU A 19 -1.45 -17.82 -21.67
CA GLU A 19 -0.58 -18.91 -21.23
C GLU A 19 0.68 -18.34 -20.54
N THR A 20 1.34 -17.38 -21.21
CA THR A 20 2.48 -16.66 -20.64
C THR A 20 2.10 -15.91 -19.37
N LYS A 21 0.94 -15.26 -19.34
CA LYS A 21 0.41 -14.54 -18.17
C LYS A 21 0.33 -15.46 -16.94
N VAL A 22 -0.29 -16.63 -17.10
CA VAL A 22 -0.45 -17.61 -16.01
C VAL A 22 0.91 -18.10 -15.52
N LEU A 23 1.82 -18.45 -16.43
CA LEU A 23 3.18 -18.90 -16.05
C LEU A 23 3.93 -17.82 -15.28
N MET A 24 3.87 -16.56 -15.73
CA MET A 24 4.52 -15.44 -15.05
C MET A 24 3.89 -15.17 -13.68
N GLN A 25 2.56 -15.14 -13.56
CA GLN A 25 1.89 -14.93 -12.28
C GLN A 25 2.20 -16.06 -11.29
N ASN A 26 2.25 -17.31 -11.73
CA ASN A 26 2.63 -18.44 -10.88
C ASN A 26 4.08 -18.36 -10.38
N ALA A 27 5.00 -17.91 -11.24
CA ALA A 27 6.40 -17.73 -10.86
C ALA A 27 6.62 -16.51 -9.94
N LEU A 28 5.84 -15.45 -10.14
CA LEU A 28 5.96 -14.20 -9.39
C LEU A 28 5.28 -14.29 -8.02
N ASN A 29 4.10 -14.91 -7.92
CA ASN A 29 3.31 -15.02 -6.69
C ASN A 29 3.77 -16.17 -5.78
N VAL A 30 5.07 -16.18 -5.46
CA VAL A 30 5.69 -17.14 -4.54
C VAL A 30 6.24 -16.42 -3.31
N GLY A 31 5.91 -16.92 -2.13
CA GLY A 31 6.41 -16.37 -0.86
C GLY A 31 6.07 -14.88 -0.70
N ASN A 32 7.09 -14.05 -0.44
CA ASN A 32 6.93 -12.61 -0.20
C ASN A 32 7.22 -11.73 -1.42
N ASN A 33 7.32 -12.31 -2.62
CA ASN A 33 7.70 -11.58 -3.83
C ASN A 33 6.81 -10.37 -4.10
N GLY A 34 5.49 -10.55 -4.05
CA GLY A 34 4.52 -9.46 -4.21
C GLY A 34 4.73 -8.33 -3.24
N LYS A 35 4.87 -8.64 -1.94
CA LYS A 35 5.11 -7.65 -0.90
C LYS A 35 6.44 -6.91 -1.10
N ASN A 36 7.49 -7.61 -1.51
CA ASN A 36 8.79 -7.00 -1.78
C ASN A 36 8.73 -6.09 -3.02
N LEU A 37 8.05 -6.52 -4.07
CA LEU A 37 7.84 -5.71 -5.27
C LEU A 37 7.02 -4.45 -4.96
N TYR A 38 5.92 -4.59 -4.22
CA TYR A 38 5.09 -3.47 -3.79
C TYR A 38 5.92 -2.43 -3.03
N LYS A 39 6.72 -2.87 -2.05
CA LYS A 39 7.60 -1.99 -1.28
C LYS A 39 8.65 -1.31 -2.14
N HIS A 40 9.21 -2.02 -3.11
CA HIS A 40 10.17 -1.44 -4.04
C HIS A 40 9.54 -0.31 -4.87
N ILE A 41 8.39 -0.56 -5.50
CA ILE A 41 7.69 0.43 -6.30
C ILE A 41 7.28 1.64 -5.42
N TYR A 42 6.75 1.38 -4.22
CA TYR A 42 6.37 2.43 -3.29
C TYR A 42 7.56 3.32 -2.92
N TYR A 43 8.70 2.71 -2.54
CA TYR A 43 9.91 3.44 -2.19
C TYR A 43 10.40 4.34 -3.33
N CYS A 44 10.50 3.80 -4.55
CA CYS A 44 10.88 4.57 -5.74
C CYS A 44 9.86 5.67 -6.08
N SER A 45 8.57 5.44 -5.78
CA SER A 45 7.50 6.41 -6.03
C SER A 45 7.49 7.57 -5.04
N THR A 46 8.07 7.41 -3.84
CA THR A 46 8.03 8.41 -2.76
C THR A 46 9.39 8.99 -2.37
N GLN A 47 10.47 8.62 -3.08
CA GLN A 47 11.81 9.14 -2.79
C GLN A 47 11.92 10.63 -3.13
N ASP A 48 12.70 11.39 -2.34
CA ASP A 48 12.86 12.84 -2.52
C ASP A 48 13.17 13.26 -3.95
N GLY A 49 12.25 13.99 -4.58
CA GLY A 49 12.35 14.44 -5.97
C GLY A 49 11.54 13.57 -6.93
N CYS A 50 11.27 12.30 -6.61
CA CYS A 50 10.39 11.49 -7.43
C CYS A 50 8.95 12.01 -7.32
N GLU A 51 8.34 12.29 -8.47
CA GLU A 51 6.95 12.73 -8.57
C GLU A 51 6.17 11.66 -9.32
N SER A 52 5.76 10.62 -8.59
CA SER A 52 4.93 9.54 -9.13
C SER A 52 3.45 9.86 -8.96
N SER A 53 2.66 9.75 -10.03
CA SER A 53 1.19 9.84 -9.91
C SER A 53 0.53 8.53 -9.47
N GLN A 54 1.32 7.47 -9.21
CA GLN A 54 0.78 6.20 -8.68
C GLN A 54 0.38 6.30 -7.20
N VAL A 55 0.92 7.28 -6.46
CA VAL A 55 0.64 7.48 -5.03
C VAL A 55 -0.04 8.83 -4.85
N THR A 56 -1.32 8.81 -4.49
CA THR A 56 -2.08 10.00 -4.13
C THR A 56 -2.27 10.07 -2.62
N GLU A 57 -2.56 11.25 -2.07
CA GLU A 57 -2.87 11.38 -0.64
C GLU A 57 -4.05 10.49 -0.22
N GLU A 58 -5.09 10.38 -1.05
CA GLU A 58 -6.29 9.60 -0.76
C GLU A 58 -6.02 8.09 -0.81
N SER A 59 -5.32 7.60 -1.83
CA SER A 59 -4.98 6.18 -1.95
C SER A 59 -4.02 5.74 -0.85
N LYS A 60 -3.06 6.60 -0.49
CA LYS A 60 -2.16 6.38 0.64
C LYS A 60 -2.91 6.32 1.96
N MET A 61 -3.87 7.23 2.19
CA MET A 61 -4.72 7.21 3.38
C MET A 61 -5.51 5.90 3.50
N LYS A 62 -6.08 5.41 2.39
CA LYS A 62 -6.80 4.13 2.34
C LYS A 62 -5.88 2.95 2.66
N TYR A 63 -4.70 2.94 2.06
CA TYR A 63 -3.66 1.94 2.33
C TYR A 63 -3.26 1.94 3.82
N GLU A 64 -2.99 3.11 4.40
CA GLU A 64 -2.61 3.24 5.80
C GLU A 64 -3.73 2.80 6.75
N ALA A 65 -4.98 3.22 6.49
CA ALA A 65 -6.14 2.79 7.27
C ALA A 65 -6.24 1.26 7.34
N TYR A 66 -6.16 0.60 6.17
CA TYR A 66 -6.20 -0.86 6.08
C TYR A 66 -5.06 -1.51 6.88
N HIS A 67 -3.82 -1.13 6.59
CA HIS A 67 -2.66 -1.84 7.11
C HIS A 67 -2.46 -1.60 8.60
N GLN A 68 -2.80 -0.41 9.12
CA GLN A 68 -2.76 -0.18 10.56
C GLN A 68 -3.78 -1.06 11.27
N VAL A 69 -5.05 -1.02 10.85
CA VAL A 69 -6.12 -1.85 11.42
C VAL A 69 -5.76 -3.32 11.34
N TYR A 70 -5.41 -3.83 10.15
CA TYR A 70 -5.05 -5.23 9.95
C TYR A 70 -3.87 -5.64 10.84
N SER A 71 -2.86 -4.79 10.98
CA SER A 71 -1.71 -5.13 11.82
C SER A 71 -2.09 -5.31 13.28
N TYR A 72 -3.01 -4.52 13.81
CA TYR A 72 -3.40 -4.51 15.22
C TYR A 72 -4.46 -5.55 15.54
N THR A 73 -5.42 -5.76 14.63
CA THR A 73 -6.62 -6.55 14.90
C THR A 73 -6.73 -7.82 14.05
N GLY A 74 -5.98 -7.92 12.95
CA GLY A 74 -6.09 -9.01 11.97
C GLY A 74 -7.28 -8.88 11.01
N TYR A 75 -8.11 -7.85 11.13
CA TYR A 75 -9.26 -7.64 10.26
C TYR A 75 -8.90 -6.74 9.07
N GLY A 76 -9.29 -7.18 7.86
CA GLY A 76 -9.23 -6.35 6.66
C GLY A 76 -10.45 -5.44 6.60
N LEU A 77 -10.23 -4.12 6.49
CA LEU A 77 -11.32 -3.13 6.44
C LEU A 77 -12.28 -3.36 5.27
N ASP A 78 -11.78 -3.91 4.16
CA ASP A 78 -12.52 -4.27 2.96
C ASP A 78 -13.61 -5.33 3.19
N LYS A 79 -13.52 -6.09 4.29
CA LYS A 79 -14.43 -7.19 4.64
C LYS A 79 -15.39 -6.84 5.77
N LEU A 80 -15.28 -5.65 6.34
CA LEU A 80 -16.09 -5.23 7.49
C LEU A 80 -17.32 -4.44 7.04
N GLU A 81 -18.34 -4.41 7.89
CA GLU A 81 -19.53 -3.59 7.67
C GLU A 81 -19.21 -2.12 8.00
N GLU A 82 -19.27 -1.25 7.00
CA GLU A 82 -19.10 0.19 7.18
C GLU A 82 -20.42 0.84 7.64
N LYS A 83 -20.40 1.54 8.78
CA LYS A 83 -21.55 2.32 9.27
C LYS A 83 -21.12 3.38 10.29
N ASN A 84 -21.80 4.53 10.26
CA ASN A 84 -21.64 5.60 11.26
C ASN A 84 -20.20 6.08 11.46
N GLY A 85 -19.41 6.19 10.39
CA GLY A 85 -18.03 6.71 10.48
C GLY A 85 -17.00 5.67 10.96
N THR A 86 -17.35 4.39 11.04
CA THR A 86 -16.43 3.31 11.42
C THR A 86 -16.85 1.98 10.77
N TYR A 87 -16.16 0.89 11.13
CA TYR A 87 -16.38 -0.45 10.62
C TYR A 87 -16.66 -1.44 11.74
N TYR A 88 -17.42 -2.48 11.43
CA TYR A 88 -17.86 -3.50 12.38
C TYR A 88 -17.59 -4.90 11.87
N THR A 89 -17.18 -5.78 12.78
CA THR A 89 -17.06 -7.21 12.52
C THR A 89 -18.43 -7.85 12.29
N GLU A 90 -18.44 -9.09 11.78
CA GLU A 90 -19.67 -9.89 11.68
C GLU A 90 -20.35 -10.11 13.04
N SER A 91 -19.57 -10.13 14.13
CA SER A 91 -20.06 -10.20 15.52
C SER A 91 -20.61 -8.87 16.04
N GLY A 92 -20.48 -7.78 15.29
CA GLY A 92 -20.95 -6.44 15.67
C GLY A 92 -19.97 -5.64 16.54
N GLU A 93 -18.71 -6.05 16.65
CA GLU A 93 -17.67 -5.32 17.38
C GLU A 93 -17.16 -4.14 16.55
N ASN A 94 -17.03 -2.97 17.17
CA ASN A 94 -16.48 -1.79 16.51
C ASN A 94 -14.96 -1.94 16.35
N ILE A 95 -14.45 -1.72 15.14
CA ILE A 95 -13.04 -1.90 14.83
C ILE A 95 -12.13 -0.97 15.63
N LEU A 96 -12.60 0.23 15.99
CA LEU A 96 -11.81 1.21 16.75
C LEU A 96 -11.61 0.77 18.20
N ASP A 97 -12.59 0.10 18.80
CA ASP A 97 -12.46 -0.46 20.16
C ASP A 97 -11.43 -1.61 20.16
N LEU A 98 -11.42 -2.44 19.11
CA LEU A 98 -10.43 -3.49 18.91
C LEU A 98 -9.03 -2.90 18.71
N VAL A 99 -8.89 -1.84 17.90
CA VAL A 99 -7.61 -1.12 17.75
C VAL A 99 -7.12 -0.58 19.09
N ASP A 100 -7.99 0.07 19.87
CA ASP A 100 -7.60 0.69 21.14
C ASP A 100 -7.06 -0.33 22.15
N SER A 101 -7.70 -1.50 22.26
CA SER A 101 -7.26 -2.58 23.16
C SER A 101 -5.94 -3.22 22.73
N THR A 102 -5.70 -3.31 21.42
CA THR A 102 -4.52 -3.97 20.85
C THR A 102 -3.30 -3.04 20.78
N VAL A 103 -3.49 -1.74 20.53
CA VAL A 103 -2.40 -0.76 20.59
C VAL A 103 -1.72 -0.79 21.97
N GLU A 104 -2.50 -0.81 23.05
CA GLU A 104 -1.97 -0.81 24.41
C GLU A 104 -1.19 -2.07 24.77
N SER A 105 -1.65 -3.24 24.30
CA SER A 105 -1.11 -4.54 24.66
C SER A 105 -0.01 -5.05 23.73
N SER A 106 0.06 -4.57 22.48
CA SER A 106 0.96 -5.09 21.44
C SER A 106 2.44 -4.79 21.63
N GLY A 107 2.79 -3.70 22.31
CA GLY A 107 4.17 -3.23 22.45
C GLY A 107 4.84 -2.77 21.14
N LYS A 108 4.07 -2.57 20.05
CA LYS A 108 4.61 -2.11 18.75
C LYS A 108 5.07 -0.65 18.76
N VAL A 109 4.51 0.15 19.66
CA VAL A 109 4.88 1.55 19.88
C VAL A 109 5.19 1.77 21.35
N PRO A 110 6.12 2.69 21.70
CA PRO A 110 6.35 3.08 23.08
C PRO A 110 5.06 3.60 23.73
N LYS A 111 4.86 3.31 25.02
CA LYS A 111 3.59 3.55 25.73
C LYS A 111 3.16 5.02 25.68
N GLU A 112 4.11 5.94 25.72
CA GLU A 112 3.89 7.38 25.61
C GLU A 112 3.29 7.80 24.26
N PHE A 113 3.44 6.99 23.21
CA PHE A 113 2.87 7.24 21.88
C PHE A 113 1.57 6.47 21.62
N ASN A 114 1.10 5.64 22.56
CA ASN A 114 -0.14 4.86 22.39
C ASN A 114 -1.33 5.75 22.02
N GLN A 115 -1.53 6.86 22.74
CA GLN A 115 -2.65 7.75 22.47
C GLN A 115 -2.55 8.42 21.09
N GLN A 116 -1.33 8.80 20.67
CA GLN A 116 -1.11 9.38 19.35
C GLN A 116 -1.40 8.36 18.24
N MET A 117 -0.96 7.11 18.42
CA MET A 117 -1.22 6.01 17.49
C MET A 117 -2.73 5.74 17.36
N LYS A 118 -3.46 5.65 18.48
CA LYS A 118 -4.92 5.49 18.47
C LYS A 118 -5.60 6.63 17.70
N ASN A 119 -5.30 7.88 18.05
CA ASN A 119 -5.90 9.04 17.41
C ASN A 119 -5.64 9.08 15.90
N TRP A 120 -4.43 8.70 15.47
CA TRP A 120 -4.09 8.63 14.05
C TRP A 120 -4.88 7.54 13.31
N ILE A 121 -4.98 6.33 13.86
CA ILE A 121 -5.77 5.25 13.25
C ILE A 121 -7.26 5.61 13.22
N HIS A 122 -7.79 6.21 14.28
CA HIS A 122 -9.18 6.69 14.33
C HIS A 122 -9.46 7.71 13.23
N ASP A 123 -8.57 8.68 13.03
CA ASP A 123 -8.69 9.69 11.96
C ASP A 123 -8.67 9.06 10.57
N LEU A 124 -7.73 8.12 10.32
CA LEU A 124 -7.67 7.36 9.06
C LEU A 124 -8.97 6.60 8.80
N VAL A 125 -9.42 5.79 9.76
CA VAL A 125 -10.64 4.96 9.63
C VAL A 125 -11.87 5.82 9.40
N SER A 126 -12.02 6.89 10.19
CA SER A 126 -13.17 7.80 10.09
C SER A 126 -13.22 8.49 8.74
N LYS A 127 -12.07 8.94 8.22
CA LYS A 127 -11.97 9.57 6.90
C LYS A 127 -12.29 8.61 5.76
N ILE A 128 -11.89 7.34 5.85
CA ILE A 128 -12.20 6.33 4.83
C ILE A 128 -13.67 5.91 4.91
N SER A 129 -14.24 5.67 6.10
CA SER A 129 -15.68 5.39 6.23
C SER A 129 -16.52 6.56 5.72
N THR A 130 -16.20 7.80 6.08
CA THR A 130 -16.96 8.98 5.62
C THR A 130 -16.98 9.11 4.10
N ARG A 131 -15.89 8.76 3.42
CA ARG A 131 -15.84 8.74 1.95
C ARG A 131 -16.51 7.50 1.36
N GLY A 132 -16.53 6.39 2.10
CA GLY A 132 -16.91 5.05 1.65
C GLY A 132 -15.73 4.32 1.02
N TRP A 133 -15.48 3.08 1.47
CA TRP A 133 -14.31 2.28 1.05
C TRP A 133 -14.14 2.22 -0.48
N ASN A 134 -15.24 1.96 -1.21
CA ASN A 134 -15.22 1.81 -2.67
C ASN A 134 -15.13 3.14 -3.44
N ASN A 135 -15.26 4.29 -2.76
CA ASN A 135 -15.16 5.60 -3.38
C ASN A 135 -13.74 6.19 -3.30
N VAL A 136 -12.85 5.57 -2.51
CA VAL A 136 -11.45 5.96 -2.41
C VAL A 136 -10.62 5.01 -3.28
N PRO A 137 -9.77 5.51 -4.20
CA PRO A 137 -8.96 4.66 -5.06
C PRO A 137 -7.96 3.85 -4.25
N ASP A 138 -7.73 2.61 -4.69
CA ASP A 138 -6.68 1.76 -4.11
C ASP A 138 -5.30 2.25 -4.54
N MET A 139 -4.31 2.15 -3.63
CA MET A 139 -2.91 2.43 -3.94
C MET A 139 -2.28 1.27 -4.71
N THR A 140 -2.88 0.92 -5.85
CA THR A 140 -2.39 -0.14 -6.74
C THR A 140 -1.14 0.36 -7.44
N LEU A 141 -0.04 -0.38 -7.28
CA LEU A 141 1.26 0.02 -7.79
C LEU A 141 1.65 -0.85 -8.95
N SER A 142 2.18 -0.23 -10.02
CA SER A 142 2.54 -0.94 -11.23
C SER A 142 3.95 -0.58 -11.70
N ILE A 143 4.56 -1.52 -12.41
CA ILE A 143 5.90 -1.39 -12.99
C ILE A 143 5.94 -2.06 -14.37
N LEU A 144 6.68 -1.48 -15.31
CA LEU A 144 6.92 -2.12 -16.61
C LEU A 144 8.05 -3.13 -16.49
N TYR A 145 7.91 -4.21 -17.25
CA TYR A 145 8.97 -5.17 -17.46
C TYR A 145 9.26 -5.28 -18.96
N GLY A 146 10.55 -5.29 -19.31
CA GLY A 146 11.00 -5.49 -20.67
C GLY A 146 12.44 -5.99 -20.72
N LYS A 147 13.00 -6.07 -21.94
CA LYS A 147 14.36 -6.61 -22.18
C LYS A 147 15.47 -5.92 -21.36
N SER A 148 15.27 -4.67 -20.98
CA SER A 148 16.22 -3.89 -20.18
C SER A 148 15.92 -3.89 -18.68
N GLY A 149 15.09 -4.82 -18.20
CA GLY A 149 14.70 -4.92 -16.80
C GLY A 149 13.39 -4.19 -16.47
N LEU A 150 13.23 -3.89 -15.18
CA LEU A 150 12.08 -3.18 -14.64
C LEU A 150 12.19 -1.67 -14.91
N LYS A 151 11.07 -1.01 -15.18
CA LYS A 151 10.99 0.43 -15.38
C LYS A 151 9.79 1.00 -14.66
N ASP A 152 10.02 2.03 -13.86
CA ASP A 152 8.94 2.76 -13.20
C ASP A 152 7.98 3.38 -14.21
N MET A 153 6.73 3.51 -13.78
CA MET A 153 5.66 4.16 -14.54
C MET A 153 5.19 5.42 -13.84
N ASN A 154 4.56 6.30 -14.62
CA ASN A 154 3.86 7.46 -14.09
C ASN A 154 4.76 8.36 -13.23
N GLN A 155 6.06 8.41 -13.57
CA GLN A 155 7.07 9.29 -12.98
C GLN A 155 7.26 10.50 -13.87
N LEU A 156 7.43 11.69 -13.28
CA LEU A 156 7.80 12.90 -14.01
C LEU A 156 9.32 13.03 -14.22
N ILE A 157 10.12 12.29 -13.44
CA ILE A 157 11.58 12.28 -13.56
C ILE A 157 12.06 11.21 -14.54
N THR A 158 12.96 11.62 -15.45
CA THR A 158 13.81 10.67 -16.18
C THR A 158 15.13 10.53 -15.42
N TYR A 159 15.29 9.47 -14.62
CA TYR A 159 16.39 9.31 -13.65
C TYR A 159 17.78 9.64 -14.20
N GLN A 160 18.07 9.23 -15.43
CA GLN A 160 19.39 9.42 -16.03
C GLN A 160 19.68 10.88 -16.40
N TYR A 161 18.67 11.61 -16.88
CA TYR A 161 18.80 13.03 -17.24
C TYR A 161 18.88 13.93 -15.98
N GLU A 162 18.15 13.58 -14.92
CA GLU A 162 18.11 14.39 -13.70
C GLU A 162 19.24 14.09 -12.73
N ALA A 163 19.76 12.86 -12.68
CA ALA A 163 20.98 12.56 -11.92
C ALA A 163 22.15 13.45 -12.36
N ASP A 164 22.36 13.55 -13.68
CA ASP A 164 23.40 14.37 -14.29
C ASP A 164 23.16 15.87 -14.07
N ARG A 165 21.91 16.33 -14.16
CA ARG A 165 21.55 17.74 -13.99
C ARG A 165 21.56 18.20 -12.53
N MET A 166 21.22 17.33 -11.58
CA MET A 166 21.05 17.67 -10.16
C MET A 166 22.25 17.27 -9.28
N ASN A 167 23.29 16.64 -9.86
CA ASN A 167 24.45 16.11 -9.13
C ASN A 167 24.05 15.22 -7.94
N ARG A 168 22.95 14.47 -8.08
CA ARG A 168 22.45 13.54 -7.07
C ARG A 168 22.82 12.12 -7.48
N GLN A 169 23.52 11.41 -6.60
CA GLN A 169 23.64 9.96 -6.72
C GLN A 169 22.33 9.35 -6.19
N TRP A 170 21.51 8.85 -7.11
CA TRP A 170 20.37 8.03 -6.74
C TRP A 170 20.89 6.62 -6.45
N TYR A 171 20.51 6.07 -5.29
CA TYR A 171 20.96 4.75 -4.86
C TYR A 171 20.56 3.70 -5.91
N SER A 172 21.53 3.16 -6.64
CA SER A 172 21.33 1.90 -7.34
C SER A 172 21.30 0.81 -6.27
N VAL A 173 20.14 0.20 -6.06
CA VAL A 173 20.09 -1.05 -5.31
C VAL A 173 20.55 -2.13 -6.29
N LEU A 174 21.85 -2.42 -6.25
CA LEU A 174 22.43 -3.66 -6.77
C LEU A 174 22.12 -4.81 -5.82
#